data_AF-A0A962T9V8-F1
#
_entry.id   AF-A0A962T9V8-F1
#
_cell.length_a   1.000
_cell.length_b   1.000
_cell.length_c   1.000
_cell.angle_alpha   90.00
_cell.angle_beta   90.00
_cell.angle_gamma   90.00
#
_symmetry.space_group_name_H-M   'P 1'
#
loop_
_entity.id
_entity.type
_entity.pdbx_description
1 polymer ?
#
loop_
_entity_poly.entity_id
_entity_poly.type
_entity_poly.pdbx_seq_one_letter_code
_entity_poly.pdbx_strand_id
1 'polypeptide(L)'
;MLPYLVQALLTVLLFASQAEATPSTRVSISLPSEVELDVLQYPADGHTLVIWVPSKRGIREGNEAFAQSIQATGIDYWLVDLHGSYLAPTGRYGYAQFDPRDITELVGHAVRQGWQRIILGGESRGAALVMKAGRLWQLDNPGDTHLKGYVVFHPYLIDGETPIGETAVFHPIARSTNLPVFIFQPELNPKYLHTRELLEQLQDGGASVYVKTLKGVRGGYHLREPDRLNTRERRVRDLVGSDIRQAIELLLDLPLPAAASRPHDRQDAARASAETPDDGLMAVLEQPRLPLSLPDGNGQLIDLGQFRDKVVLVNFWASWCGPCVKEIGSLMRLVEHFEDTDFEVLAVNISESPEAVAAFFDWRDITPNFKTVYDLDGTAARQWKVYAVPSTYLLDREHAVRFGYRGALRWDQPSVIETVESLLR
;
A
#
# COMPACT_ATOMS: atom_id res chain seq x y z
N MET A 1 79.50 11.28 5.32
CA MET A 1 78.33 11.99 5.87
C MET A 1 77.10 11.49 5.14
N LEU A 2 76.10 11.11 5.93
CA LEU A 2 74.78 10.52 5.66
C LEU A 2 73.96 11.19 4.51
N PRO A 3 72.80 10.62 4.10
CA PRO A 3 72.42 10.14 2.76
C PRO A 3 71.03 10.70 2.33
N TYR A 4 70.15 9.86 1.74
CA TYR A 4 68.67 10.03 1.52
C TYR A 4 68.22 10.64 0.18
N LEU A 5 67.17 10.20 -0.50
CA LEU A 5 66.28 9.03 -0.46
C LEU A 5 65.39 9.22 -1.72
N VAL A 6 65.53 8.41 -2.78
CA VAL A 6 64.59 8.48 -3.91
C VAL A 6 63.41 7.60 -3.56
N GLN A 7 62.35 8.25 -3.07
CA GLN A 7 61.10 7.60 -2.69
C GLN A 7 60.26 7.39 -3.95
N ALA A 8 60.24 6.15 -4.44
CA ALA A 8 59.30 5.73 -5.49
C ALA A 8 57.88 5.69 -4.89
N LEU A 9 57.03 6.62 -5.31
CA LEU A 9 55.59 6.57 -5.06
C LEU A 9 54.99 5.41 -5.88
N LEU A 10 54.72 4.29 -5.21
CA LEU A 10 53.80 3.26 -5.68
C LEU A 10 52.38 3.75 -5.44
N THR A 11 51.81 4.43 -6.43
CA THR A 11 50.38 4.74 -6.46
C THR A 11 49.63 3.46 -6.80
N VAL A 12 49.14 2.75 -5.79
CA VAL A 12 48.17 1.67 -5.99
C VAL A 12 46.85 2.33 -6.42
N LEU A 13 46.59 2.33 -7.72
CA LEU A 13 45.27 2.62 -8.28
C LEU A 13 44.34 1.49 -7.88
N LEU A 14 43.60 1.69 -6.77
CA LEU A 14 42.37 0.96 -6.50
C LEU A 14 41.35 1.39 -7.54
N PHE A 15 41.35 0.74 -8.70
CA PHE A 15 40.18 0.73 -9.57
C PHE A 15 39.07 0.00 -8.82
N ALA A 16 38.19 0.76 -8.17
CA ALA A 16 36.85 0.27 -7.88
C ALA A 16 36.22 -0.05 -9.23
N SER A 17 36.24 -1.33 -9.61
CA SER A 17 35.43 -1.86 -10.70
C SER A 17 33.99 -1.49 -10.36
N GLN A 18 33.43 -0.51 -11.07
CA GLN A 18 31.98 -0.45 -11.20
C GLN A 18 31.62 -1.69 -11.98
N ALA A 19 31.21 -2.75 -11.27
CA ALA A 19 30.62 -3.90 -11.91
C ALA A 19 29.42 -3.38 -12.71
N GLU A 20 29.53 -3.38 -14.04
CA GLU A 20 28.40 -3.10 -14.91
C GLU A 20 27.31 -4.11 -14.55
N ALA A 21 26.13 -3.59 -14.19
CA ALA A 21 24.99 -4.42 -13.81
C ALA A 21 24.69 -5.37 -14.98
N THR A 22 24.56 -6.66 -14.68
CA THR A 22 24.25 -7.65 -15.72
C THR A 22 22.88 -7.29 -16.33
N PRO A 23 22.76 -7.23 -17.67
CA PRO A 23 21.49 -6.88 -18.31
C PRO A 23 20.35 -7.81 -17.87
N SER A 24 19.16 -7.24 -17.74
CA SER A 24 17.97 -8.06 -17.50
C SER A 24 17.60 -8.88 -18.73
N THR A 25 16.99 -10.05 -18.52
CA THR A 25 16.50 -10.92 -19.60
C THR A 25 15.02 -11.23 -19.39
N ARG A 26 14.20 -11.08 -20.44
CA ARG A 26 12.81 -11.54 -20.43
C ARG A 26 12.76 -13.03 -20.79
N VAL A 27 12.09 -13.83 -19.98
CA VAL A 27 11.91 -15.26 -20.20
C VAL A 27 10.42 -15.59 -20.03
N SER A 28 9.85 -16.35 -20.96
CA SER A 28 8.55 -16.99 -20.77
C SER A 28 8.77 -18.37 -20.16
N ILE A 29 8.15 -18.61 -18.99
CA ILE A 29 8.27 -19.85 -18.24
C ILE A 29 6.94 -20.60 -18.33
N SER A 30 6.94 -21.73 -19.03
CA SER A 30 5.78 -22.64 -19.06
C SER A 30 5.67 -23.39 -17.74
N LEU A 31 4.52 -23.26 -17.09
CA LEU A 31 4.19 -23.90 -15.81
C LEU A 31 3.46 -25.24 -16.03
N PRO A 32 3.49 -26.15 -15.03
CA PRO A 32 2.66 -27.35 -15.02
C PRO A 32 1.15 -27.11 -15.27
N SER A 33 0.63 -25.95 -14.87
CA SER A 33 -0.76 -25.51 -15.13
C SER A 33 -1.05 -25.17 -16.60
N GLU A 34 -0.06 -25.30 -17.51
CA GLU A 34 -0.10 -24.84 -18.91
C GLU A 34 -0.18 -23.30 -19.06
N VAL A 35 -0.07 -22.56 -17.95
CA VAL A 35 0.12 -21.10 -17.97
C VAL A 35 1.56 -20.78 -18.33
N GLU A 36 1.74 -19.80 -19.22
CA GLU A 36 3.05 -19.21 -19.50
C GLU A 36 3.21 -17.92 -18.70
N LEU A 37 4.23 -17.86 -17.84
CA LEU A 37 4.57 -16.65 -17.09
C LEU A 37 5.75 -15.92 -17.72
N ASP A 38 5.49 -14.68 -18.12
CA ASP A 38 6.54 -13.73 -18.48
C ASP A 38 7.25 -13.21 -17.21
N VAL A 39 8.56 -13.43 -17.16
CA VAL A 39 9.42 -13.02 -16.05
C VAL A 39 10.62 -12.23 -16.57
N LEU A 40 10.84 -11.04 -16.00
CA LEU A 40 12.09 -10.30 -16.20
C LEU A 40 13.08 -10.71 -15.12
N GLN A 41 14.21 -11.28 -15.51
CA GLN A 41 15.25 -11.77 -14.62
C GLN A 41 16.42 -10.79 -14.57
N TYR A 42 16.83 -10.42 -13.36
CA TYR A 42 17.96 -9.56 -13.05
C TYR A 42 18.97 -10.41 -12.26
N PRO A 43 19.93 -11.07 -12.95
CA PRO A 43 20.85 -12.00 -12.31
C PRO A 43 21.92 -11.29 -11.48
N ALA A 44 22.36 -11.90 -10.39
CA ALA A 44 23.38 -11.38 -9.49
C ALA A 44 24.41 -12.45 -9.11
N ASP A 45 24.52 -12.82 -7.83
CA ASP A 45 25.56 -13.76 -7.34
C ASP A 45 25.13 -15.23 -7.35
N GLY A 46 23.84 -15.52 -7.61
CA GLY A 46 23.30 -16.87 -7.65
C GLY A 46 23.00 -17.48 -6.28
N HIS A 47 23.06 -16.71 -5.19
CA HIS A 47 22.88 -17.24 -3.84
C HIS A 47 21.46 -17.09 -3.28
N THR A 48 20.80 -15.97 -3.58
CA THR A 48 19.45 -15.68 -3.08
C THR A 48 18.59 -15.10 -4.19
N LEU A 49 17.40 -15.68 -4.38
CA LEU A 49 16.43 -15.25 -5.36
C LEU A 49 15.25 -14.54 -4.68
N VAL A 50 14.91 -13.36 -5.17
CA VAL A 50 13.63 -12.68 -4.87
C VAL A 50 12.71 -12.85 -6.07
N ILE A 51 11.55 -13.50 -5.87
CA ILE A 51 10.47 -13.53 -6.86
C ILE A 51 9.46 -12.45 -6.46
N TRP A 52 9.32 -11.42 -7.28
CA TRP A 52 8.54 -10.23 -6.98
C TRP A 52 7.27 -10.12 -7.81
N VAL A 53 6.15 -9.93 -7.11
CA VAL A 53 4.84 -9.69 -7.72
C VAL A 53 4.43 -8.21 -7.56
N PRO A 54 4.27 -7.46 -8.67
CA PRO A 54 3.83 -6.07 -8.64
C PRO A 54 2.42 -5.88 -8.06
N SER A 55 2.08 -4.63 -7.76
CA SER A 55 0.71 -4.27 -7.36
C SER A 55 -0.27 -4.40 -8.53
N LYS A 56 -1.55 -4.09 -8.29
CA LYS A 56 -2.62 -4.04 -9.32
C LYS A 56 -2.35 -3.15 -10.53
N ARG A 57 -1.28 -2.35 -10.51
CA ARG A 57 -0.87 -1.52 -11.64
C ARG A 57 0.09 -2.24 -12.59
N GLY A 58 0.50 -3.46 -12.28
CA GLY A 58 1.51 -4.20 -13.03
C GLY A 58 2.90 -3.56 -12.95
N ILE A 59 3.72 -3.88 -13.94
CA ILE A 59 5.06 -3.33 -14.11
C ILE A 59 4.97 -1.87 -14.57
N ARG A 60 5.78 -1.00 -13.97
CA ARG A 60 5.87 0.44 -14.25
C ARG A 60 7.33 0.82 -14.53
N GLU A 61 7.53 2.01 -15.07
CA GLU A 61 8.85 2.56 -15.42
C GLU A 61 9.88 2.43 -14.27
N GLY A 62 9.51 2.80 -13.04
CA GLY A 62 10.40 2.68 -11.87
C GLY A 62 10.74 1.25 -11.43
N ASN A 63 10.12 0.21 -11.96
CA ASN A 63 10.40 -1.18 -11.56
C ASN A 63 11.80 -1.63 -11.99
N GLU A 64 12.31 -1.14 -13.11
CA GLU A 64 13.66 -1.49 -13.57
C GLU A 64 14.72 -0.95 -12.61
N ALA A 65 14.66 0.35 -12.29
CA ALA A 65 15.58 0.96 -11.33
C ALA A 65 15.50 0.31 -9.94
N PHE A 66 14.29 -0.08 -9.51
CA PHE A 66 14.09 -0.82 -8.26
C PHE A 66 14.77 -2.20 -8.30
N ALA A 67 14.56 -2.98 -9.37
CA ALA A 67 15.19 -4.28 -9.56
C ALA A 67 16.73 -4.17 -9.60
N GLN A 68 17.26 -3.22 -10.37
CA GLN A 68 18.71 -2.95 -10.44
C GLN A 68 19.29 -2.55 -9.09
N SER A 69 18.55 -1.80 -8.26
CA SER A 69 19.01 -1.45 -6.91
C SER A 69 19.18 -2.67 -6.01
N ILE A 70 18.34 -3.70 -6.18
CA ILE A 70 18.43 -4.98 -5.45
C ILE A 70 19.56 -5.83 -6.03
N GLN A 71 19.63 -5.94 -7.36
CA GLN A 71 20.67 -6.64 -8.11
C GLN A 71 22.08 -6.14 -7.72
N ALA A 72 22.25 -4.82 -7.58
CA ALA A 72 23.52 -4.19 -7.18
C ALA A 72 23.97 -4.60 -5.76
N THR A 73 23.08 -5.17 -4.95
CA THR A 73 23.43 -5.72 -3.63
C THR A 73 23.79 -7.20 -3.67
N GLY A 74 23.88 -7.83 -4.85
CA GLY A 74 24.17 -9.25 -4.99
C GLY A 74 22.95 -10.15 -4.77
N ILE A 75 21.75 -9.69 -5.11
CA ILE A 75 20.52 -10.48 -4.97
C ILE A 75 19.86 -10.64 -6.33
N ASP A 76 19.63 -11.88 -6.73
CA ASP A 76 18.93 -12.20 -7.96
C ASP A 76 17.45 -11.85 -7.82
N TYR A 77 16.89 -11.24 -8.86
CA TYR A 77 15.53 -10.70 -8.79
C TYR A 77 14.73 -11.07 -10.03
N TRP A 78 13.57 -11.69 -9.82
CA TRP A 78 12.61 -12.05 -10.85
C TRP A 78 11.36 -11.18 -10.70
N LEU A 79 11.11 -10.33 -11.69
CA LEU A 79 9.90 -9.51 -11.76
C LEU A 79 8.84 -10.23 -12.61
N VAL A 80 7.74 -10.64 -11.97
CA VAL A 80 6.68 -11.40 -12.63
C VAL A 80 5.67 -10.47 -13.30
N ASP A 81 5.43 -10.64 -14.60
CA ASP A 81 4.46 -9.88 -15.39
C ASP A 81 3.11 -10.61 -15.50
N LEU A 82 2.37 -10.70 -14.38
CA LEU A 82 1.07 -11.40 -14.36
C LEU A 82 0.05 -10.78 -15.31
N HIS A 83 0.05 -9.44 -15.46
CA HIS A 83 -0.87 -8.75 -16.38
C HIS A 83 -0.59 -9.11 -17.84
N GLY A 84 0.69 -9.10 -18.26
CA GLY A 84 1.09 -9.55 -19.58
C GLY A 84 0.77 -11.03 -19.80
N SER A 85 1.13 -11.87 -18.84
CA SER A 85 0.96 -13.34 -18.90
C SER A 85 -0.50 -13.77 -19.05
N TYR A 86 -1.41 -13.14 -18.31
CA TYR A 86 -2.84 -13.46 -18.34
C TYR A 86 -3.63 -12.65 -19.39
N LEU A 87 -2.98 -11.73 -20.11
CA LEU A 87 -3.64 -10.70 -20.93
C LEU A 87 -4.72 -9.92 -20.15
N ALA A 88 -4.50 -9.74 -18.85
CA ALA A 88 -5.46 -9.13 -17.94
C ALA A 88 -5.21 -7.61 -17.83
N PRO A 89 -6.26 -6.77 -17.91
CA PRO A 89 -6.08 -5.33 -17.81
C PRO A 89 -5.52 -4.93 -16.44
N THR A 90 -4.73 -3.85 -16.39
CA THR A 90 -4.31 -3.28 -15.11
C THR A 90 -5.51 -2.78 -14.32
N GLY A 91 -5.44 -2.88 -13.00
CA GLY A 91 -6.52 -2.53 -12.09
C GLY A 91 -7.03 -3.72 -11.29
N ARG A 92 -8.08 -3.48 -10.51
CA ARG A 92 -8.57 -4.46 -9.53
C ARG A 92 -9.13 -5.71 -10.20
N TYR A 93 -9.90 -5.55 -11.28
CA TYR A 93 -10.58 -6.65 -11.95
C TYR A 93 -9.63 -7.61 -12.66
N GLY A 94 -8.60 -7.10 -13.35
CA GLY A 94 -7.57 -7.97 -13.90
C GLY A 94 -6.81 -8.69 -12.80
N TYR A 95 -6.50 -7.99 -11.71
CA TYR A 95 -5.77 -8.58 -10.59
C TYR A 95 -6.51 -9.71 -9.86
N ALA A 96 -7.84 -9.69 -9.86
CA ALA A 96 -8.66 -10.72 -9.23
C ALA A 96 -8.62 -12.05 -9.98
N GLN A 97 -8.10 -12.06 -11.21
CA GLN A 97 -8.02 -13.26 -12.06
C GLN A 97 -6.76 -14.08 -11.80
N PHE A 98 -5.75 -13.51 -11.13
CA PHE A 98 -4.46 -14.18 -10.93
C PHE A 98 -4.56 -15.30 -9.90
N ASP A 99 -4.17 -16.51 -10.30
CA ASP A 99 -4.13 -17.68 -9.43
C ASP A 99 -2.81 -17.70 -8.63
N PRO A 100 -2.84 -17.68 -7.29
CA PRO A 100 -1.64 -17.88 -6.47
C PRO A 100 -0.87 -19.17 -6.77
N ARG A 101 -1.53 -20.20 -7.31
CA ARG A 101 -0.93 -21.48 -7.69
C ARG A 101 0.17 -21.31 -8.73
N ASP A 102 0.02 -20.39 -9.67
CA ASP A 102 1.05 -20.17 -10.70
C ASP A 102 2.35 -19.60 -10.10
N ILE A 103 2.23 -18.76 -9.07
CA ILE A 103 3.39 -18.28 -8.31
C ILE A 103 4.02 -19.45 -7.51
N THR A 104 3.21 -20.35 -6.94
CA THR A 104 3.69 -21.57 -6.28
C THR A 104 4.46 -22.47 -7.25
N GLU A 105 3.95 -22.65 -8.47
CA GLU A 105 4.61 -23.44 -9.51
C GLU A 105 5.90 -22.78 -10.01
N LEU A 106 5.94 -21.44 -10.06
CA LEU A 106 7.16 -20.67 -10.34
C LEU A 106 8.22 -20.85 -9.24
N VAL A 107 7.83 -20.92 -7.96
CA VAL A 107 8.76 -21.30 -6.87
C VAL A 107 9.31 -22.70 -7.12
N GLY A 108 8.44 -23.66 -7.48
CA GLY A 108 8.88 -25.01 -7.84
C GLY A 108 9.83 -25.04 -9.05
N HIS A 109 9.60 -24.19 -10.05
CA HIS A 109 10.52 -23.99 -11.17
C HIS A 109 11.89 -23.50 -10.70
N ALA A 110 11.94 -22.48 -9.84
CA ALA A 110 13.18 -21.98 -9.26
C ALA A 110 13.92 -23.06 -8.46
N VAL A 111 13.23 -23.85 -7.63
CA VAL A 111 13.84 -24.96 -6.88
C VAL A 111 14.47 -25.99 -7.83
N ARG A 112 13.81 -26.34 -8.95
CA ARG A 112 14.37 -27.24 -9.97
C ARG A 112 15.59 -26.67 -10.69
N GLN A 113 15.71 -25.34 -10.77
CA GLN A 113 16.91 -24.66 -11.25
C GLN A 113 18.05 -24.60 -10.22
N GLY A 114 17.82 -25.08 -9.00
CA GLY A 114 18.83 -25.19 -7.95
C GLY A 114 18.78 -24.11 -6.87
N TRP A 115 17.83 -23.18 -6.93
CA TRP A 115 17.71 -22.11 -5.94
C TRP A 115 17.40 -22.64 -4.54
N GLN A 116 18.29 -22.36 -3.58
CA GLN A 116 18.18 -22.82 -2.18
C GLN A 116 17.64 -21.77 -1.20
N ARG A 117 17.63 -20.49 -1.61
CA ARG A 117 17.19 -19.37 -0.78
C ARG A 117 16.25 -18.50 -1.62
N ILE A 118 14.95 -18.69 -1.42
CA ILE A 118 13.92 -17.99 -2.16
C ILE A 118 13.15 -17.07 -1.21
N ILE A 119 12.99 -15.82 -1.60
CA ILE A 119 12.16 -14.83 -0.92
C ILE A 119 11.02 -14.46 -1.86
N LEU A 120 9.81 -14.47 -1.32
CA LEU A 120 8.64 -14.00 -2.04
C LEU A 120 8.41 -12.51 -1.73
N GLY A 121 8.45 -11.68 -2.76
CA GLY A 121 8.35 -10.23 -2.65
C GLY A 121 7.08 -9.67 -3.28
N GLY A 122 6.56 -8.56 -2.74
CA GLY A 122 5.44 -7.89 -3.38
C GLY A 122 4.97 -6.63 -2.70
N GLU A 123 4.17 -5.84 -3.42
CA GLU A 123 3.62 -4.59 -2.93
C GLU A 123 2.09 -4.58 -2.95
N SER A 124 1.47 -4.00 -1.91
CA SER A 124 0.00 -3.86 -1.84
C SER A 124 -0.70 -5.22 -2.02
N ARG A 125 -1.54 -5.40 -3.05
CA ARG A 125 -2.23 -6.66 -3.35
C ARG A 125 -1.27 -7.80 -3.79
N GLY A 126 -0.08 -7.47 -4.27
CA GLY A 126 0.95 -8.47 -4.58
C GLY A 126 1.45 -9.21 -3.36
N ALA A 127 1.54 -8.52 -2.23
CA ALA A 127 1.83 -9.16 -0.95
C ALA A 127 0.80 -10.25 -0.60
N ALA A 128 -0.49 -10.01 -0.87
CA ALA A 128 -1.54 -11.00 -0.62
C ALA A 128 -1.39 -12.23 -1.53
N LEU A 129 -1.11 -12.04 -2.82
CA LEU A 129 -0.89 -13.14 -3.76
C LEU A 129 0.32 -13.98 -3.37
N VAL A 130 1.46 -13.35 -3.07
CA VAL A 130 2.66 -14.12 -2.72
C VAL A 130 2.52 -14.83 -1.37
N MET A 131 1.80 -14.24 -0.41
CA MET A 131 1.51 -14.94 0.85
C MET A 131 0.63 -16.16 0.63
N LYS A 132 -0.40 -16.07 -0.21
CA LYS A 132 -1.21 -17.23 -0.62
C LYS A 132 -0.36 -18.30 -1.30
N ALA A 133 0.50 -17.90 -2.22
CA ALA A 133 1.38 -18.80 -2.96
C ALA A 133 2.37 -19.52 -2.03
N GLY A 134 2.99 -18.80 -1.09
CA GLY A 134 3.91 -19.40 -0.12
C GLY A 134 3.20 -20.35 0.85
N ARG A 135 1.96 -20.07 1.24
CA ARG A 135 1.14 -21.02 1.99
C ARG A 135 0.87 -22.30 1.19
N LEU A 136 0.43 -22.17 -0.07
CA LEU A 136 0.20 -23.32 -0.95
C LEU A 136 1.48 -24.15 -1.11
N TRP A 137 2.62 -23.48 -1.27
CA TRP A 137 3.92 -24.12 -1.31
C TRP A 137 4.21 -24.97 -0.07
N GLN A 138 3.97 -24.44 1.15
CA GLN A 138 4.15 -25.19 2.39
C GLN A 138 3.18 -26.37 2.55
N LEU A 139 1.97 -26.27 1.99
CA LEU A 139 1.00 -27.38 1.99
C LEU A 139 1.44 -28.50 1.05
N ASP A 140 1.94 -28.13 -0.13
CA ASP A 140 2.42 -29.07 -1.14
C ASP A 140 3.80 -29.65 -0.76
N ASN A 141 4.60 -28.92 0.03
CA ASN A 141 5.96 -29.30 0.43
C ASN A 141 6.20 -29.14 1.95
N PRO A 142 5.62 -30.00 2.80
CA PRO A 142 5.88 -29.97 4.24
C PRO A 142 7.38 -30.17 4.54
N GLY A 143 7.92 -29.37 5.45
CA GLY A 143 9.34 -29.38 5.81
C GLY A 143 10.25 -28.68 4.81
N ASP A 144 9.70 -27.96 3.83
CA ASP A 144 10.51 -27.18 2.89
C ASP A 144 11.47 -26.22 3.59
N THR A 145 12.67 -26.12 3.04
CA THR A 145 13.71 -25.20 3.50
C THR A 145 14.11 -24.19 2.43
N HIS A 146 13.56 -24.24 1.21
CA HIS A 146 13.95 -23.34 0.13
C HIS A 146 13.30 -21.96 0.26
N LEU A 147 12.01 -21.91 0.61
CA LEU A 147 11.25 -20.66 0.80
C LEU A 147 11.49 -20.07 2.20
N LYS A 148 12.13 -18.91 2.24
CA LYS A 148 12.67 -18.30 3.47
C LYS A 148 11.74 -17.28 4.12
N GLY A 149 10.75 -16.79 3.38
CA GLY A 149 9.78 -15.83 3.90
C GLY A 149 9.41 -14.75 2.88
N TYR A 150 8.92 -13.63 3.41
CA TYR A 150 8.34 -12.56 2.62
C TYR A 150 9.01 -11.22 2.88
N VAL A 151 9.29 -10.48 1.80
CA VAL A 151 9.67 -9.06 1.86
C VAL A 151 8.61 -8.24 1.14
N VAL A 152 7.79 -7.50 1.88
CA VAL A 152 6.60 -6.84 1.33
C VAL A 152 6.54 -5.36 1.63
N PHE A 153 5.94 -4.61 0.71
CA PHE A 153 5.76 -3.16 0.82
C PHE A 153 4.28 -2.85 1.02
N HIS A 154 3.94 -2.18 2.14
CA HIS A 154 2.60 -1.76 2.53
C HIS A 154 1.50 -2.78 2.13
N PRO A 155 1.59 -4.02 2.62
CA PRO A 155 0.74 -5.12 2.17
C PRO A 155 -0.74 -4.78 2.32
N TYR A 156 -1.54 -5.11 1.31
CA TYR A 156 -2.99 -4.93 1.35
C TYR A 156 -3.66 -6.27 1.60
N LEU A 157 -3.92 -6.54 2.87
CA LEU A 157 -4.51 -7.79 3.37
C LEU A 157 -5.90 -7.59 3.95
N ILE A 158 -6.59 -6.52 3.58
CA ILE A 158 -8.00 -6.32 3.91
C ILE A 158 -8.84 -7.07 2.87
N ASP A 159 -9.77 -7.90 3.34
CA ASP A 159 -10.67 -8.71 2.54
C ASP A 159 -11.82 -7.88 1.96
N GLY A 160 -12.18 -8.18 0.72
CA GLY A 160 -13.33 -7.61 0.04
C GLY A 160 -13.43 -6.07 0.07
N GLU A 161 -14.67 -5.62 0.17
CA GLU A 161 -15.07 -4.23 0.42
C GLU A 161 -15.73 -4.17 1.79
N THR A 162 -14.97 -3.84 2.83
CA THR A 162 -15.57 -3.50 4.13
C THR A 162 -16.53 -2.33 3.94
N PRO A 163 -17.85 -2.47 4.19
CA PRO A 163 -18.77 -1.35 4.03
C PRO A 163 -18.29 -0.12 4.80
N ILE A 164 -18.60 1.07 4.28
CA ILE A 164 -18.20 2.29 4.97
C ILE A 164 -18.83 2.35 6.37
N GLY A 165 -18.03 2.70 7.38
CA GLY A 165 -18.46 2.66 8.78
C GLY A 165 -18.47 1.27 9.43
N GLU A 166 -17.90 0.24 8.79
CA GLU A 166 -17.61 -1.07 9.39
C GLU A 166 -16.11 -1.28 9.64
N THR A 167 -15.77 -2.21 10.53
CA THR A 167 -14.38 -2.55 10.84
C THR A 167 -13.78 -3.38 9.70
N ALA A 168 -12.57 -3.03 9.26
CA ALA A 168 -11.87 -3.74 8.21
C ALA A 168 -11.73 -5.24 8.55
N VAL A 169 -12.21 -6.09 7.64
CA VAL A 169 -12.01 -7.55 7.71
C VAL A 169 -10.71 -7.87 6.99
N PHE A 170 -9.86 -8.72 7.56
CA PHE A 170 -8.61 -9.12 6.93
C PHE A 170 -8.80 -10.42 6.13
N HIS A 171 -8.08 -10.53 5.01
CA HIS A 171 -8.06 -11.75 4.21
C HIS A 171 -7.57 -12.91 5.08
N PRO A 172 -8.17 -14.12 5.01
CA PRO A 172 -7.80 -15.26 5.85
C PRO A 172 -6.29 -15.56 5.84
N ILE A 173 -5.63 -15.32 4.71
CA ILE A 173 -4.16 -15.44 4.57
C ILE A 173 -3.36 -14.67 5.63
N ALA A 174 -3.87 -13.53 6.11
CA ALA A 174 -3.21 -12.75 7.16
C ALA A 174 -3.09 -13.55 8.46
N ARG A 175 -4.03 -14.47 8.74
CA ARG A 175 -4.02 -15.37 9.91
C ARG A 175 -3.63 -16.81 9.58
N SER A 176 -3.26 -17.11 8.34
CA SER A 176 -2.89 -18.46 7.92
C SER A 176 -1.51 -18.53 7.26
N THR A 177 -0.69 -17.50 7.47
CA THR A 177 0.71 -17.45 7.08
C THR A 177 1.57 -17.55 8.34
N ASN A 178 2.57 -18.43 8.32
CA ASN A 178 3.52 -18.61 9.43
C ASN A 178 4.98 -18.54 9.00
N LEU A 179 5.26 -18.26 7.72
CA LEU A 179 6.62 -17.94 7.30
C LEU A 179 7.01 -16.53 7.80
N PRO A 180 8.30 -16.26 8.03
CA PRO A 180 8.78 -14.93 8.41
C PRO A 180 8.37 -13.83 7.43
N VAL A 181 8.00 -12.65 7.94
CA VAL A 181 7.55 -11.50 7.14
C VAL A 181 8.35 -10.26 7.53
N PHE A 182 8.94 -9.59 6.54
CA PHE A 182 9.48 -8.24 6.68
C PHE A 182 8.62 -7.24 5.91
N ILE A 183 8.17 -6.18 6.57
CA ILE A 183 7.27 -5.16 6.03
C ILE A 183 7.98 -3.81 5.95
N PHE A 184 8.04 -3.24 4.75
CA PHE A 184 8.34 -1.82 4.54
C PHE A 184 7.04 -1.03 4.54
N GLN A 185 6.86 -0.17 5.54
CA GLN A 185 5.59 0.55 5.77
C GLN A 185 5.79 2.07 5.71
N PRO A 186 5.53 2.71 4.56
CA PRO A 186 5.45 4.17 4.46
C PRO A 186 4.34 4.73 5.35
N GLU A 187 4.64 5.83 6.05
CA GLU A 187 3.70 6.55 6.92
C GLU A 187 2.60 7.25 6.12
N LEU A 188 2.95 7.86 4.98
CA LEU A 188 2.01 8.56 4.11
C LEU A 188 1.38 7.57 3.11
N ASN A 189 0.58 6.66 3.66
CA ASN A 189 -0.11 5.60 2.94
C ASN A 189 -1.40 5.19 3.70
N PRO A 190 -2.54 4.91 3.03
CA PRO A 190 -3.79 4.59 3.73
C PRO A 190 -3.69 3.35 4.64
N LYS A 191 -2.80 2.41 4.30
CA LYS A 191 -2.63 1.16 5.05
C LYS A 191 -1.87 1.37 6.34
N TYR A 192 -1.19 2.51 6.50
CA TYR A 192 -0.41 2.81 7.70
C TYR A 192 -1.28 2.75 8.96
N LEU A 193 -2.51 3.29 8.87
CA LEU A 193 -3.48 3.33 9.97
C LEU A 193 -3.87 1.94 10.50
N HIS A 194 -3.70 0.88 9.70
CA HIS A 194 -4.05 -0.50 10.05
C HIS A 194 -2.83 -1.39 10.27
N THR A 195 -1.65 -0.79 10.39
CA THR A 195 -0.42 -1.57 10.54
C THR A 195 -0.48 -2.40 11.81
N ARG A 196 -0.98 -1.85 12.92
CA ARG A 196 -1.05 -2.56 14.20
C ARG A 196 -1.96 -3.79 14.10
N GLU A 197 -3.19 -3.61 13.62
CA GLU A 197 -4.17 -4.69 13.48
C GLU A 197 -3.64 -5.77 12.55
N LEU A 198 -2.99 -5.37 11.45
CA LEU A 198 -2.34 -6.30 10.53
C LEU A 198 -1.25 -7.15 11.23
N LEU A 199 -0.40 -6.53 12.05
CA LEU A 199 0.64 -7.25 12.77
C LEU A 199 0.06 -8.27 13.73
N GLU A 200 -1.00 -7.89 14.45
CA GLU A 200 -1.75 -8.81 15.31
C GLU A 200 -2.30 -10.00 14.49
N GLN A 201 -2.84 -9.78 13.28
CA GLN A 201 -3.31 -10.87 12.43
C GLN A 201 -2.19 -11.85 12.02
N LEU A 202 -1.05 -11.30 11.57
CA LEU A 202 0.10 -12.08 11.10
C LEU A 202 0.74 -12.88 12.24
N GLN A 203 0.85 -12.28 13.42
CA GLN A 203 1.37 -12.92 14.62
C GLN A 203 0.42 -14.03 15.11
N ASP A 204 -0.90 -13.80 15.09
CA ASP A 204 -1.91 -14.84 15.35
C ASP A 204 -1.78 -16.01 14.37
N GLY A 205 -1.42 -15.74 13.12
CA GLY A 205 -1.15 -16.77 12.10
C GLY A 205 0.12 -17.59 12.32
N GLY A 206 0.96 -17.17 13.28
CA GLY A 206 2.23 -17.80 13.64
C GLY A 206 3.45 -17.23 12.91
N ALA A 207 3.32 -16.11 12.20
CA ALA A 207 4.46 -15.50 11.51
C ALA A 207 5.33 -14.67 12.47
N SER A 208 6.65 -14.77 12.33
CA SER A 208 7.59 -13.78 12.87
C SER A 208 7.55 -12.54 11.98
N VAL A 209 7.13 -11.40 12.53
CA VAL A 209 6.91 -10.18 11.74
C VAL A 209 7.84 -9.05 12.16
N TYR A 210 8.49 -8.44 11.18
CA TYR A 210 9.35 -7.27 11.32
C TYR A 210 8.82 -6.12 10.48
N VAL A 211 8.89 -4.91 11.00
CA VAL A 211 8.39 -3.71 10.31
C VAL A 211 9.43 -2.61 10.32
N LYS A 212 9.73 -2.08 9.13
CA LYS A 212 10.44 -0.81 8.96
C LYS A 212 9.44 0.27 8.59
N THR A 213 9.08 1.11 9.56
CA THR A 213 8.25 2.29 9.31
C THR A 213 9.08 3.39 8.66
N LEU A 214 8.62 3.90 7.51
CA LEU A 214 9.28 4.95 6.76
C LEU A 214 8.55 6.28 7.01
N LYS A 215 8.98 6.97 8.08
CA LYS A 215 8.41 8.27 8.50
C LYS A 215 8.54 9.32 7.40
N GLY A 216 7.47 10.06 7.13
CA GLY A 216 7.40 11.13 6.13
C GLY A 216 7.62 10.67 4.67
N VAL A 217 7.43 9.38 4.39
CA VAL A 217 7.60 8.78 3.05
C VAL A 217 6.24 8.36 2.52
N ARG A 218 5.97 8.67 1.24
CA ARG A 218 4.72 8.26 0.57
C ARG A 218 4.80 6.86 0.01
N GLY A 219 3.64 6.20 -0.04
CA GLY A 219 3.48 4.91 -0.70
C GLY A 219 3.96 4.90 -2.16
N GLY A 220 4.70 3.86 -2.55
CA GLY A 220 5.24 3.71 -3.91
C GLY A 220 6.46 4.58 -4.22
N TYR A 221 7.12 5.17 -3.22
CA TYR A 221 8.33 5.99 -3.39
C TYR A 221 9.42 5.28 -4.20
N HIS A 222 9.54 3.96 -4.04
CA HIS A 222 10.54 3.11 -4.71
C HIS A 222 10.34 2.98 -6.22
N LEU A 223 9.15 3.35 -6.73
CA LEU A 223 8.78 3.25 -8.14
C LEU A 223 8.39 4.59 -8.77
N ARG A 224 8.63 5.71 -8.07
CA ARG A 224 8.33 7.05 -8.59
C ARG A 224 9.55 7.66 -9.24
N GLU A 225 9.29 8.48 -10.26
CA GLU A 225 10.31 9.25 -10.93
C GLU A 225 11.06 10.19 -9.98
N PRO A 226 12.38 10.40 -10.16
CA PRO A 226 13.22 11.16 -9.24
C PRO A 226 12.74 12.61 -8.97
N ASP A 227 12.12 13.25 -9.97
CA ASP A 227 11.56 14.61 -9.90
C ASP A 227 10.29 14.68 -9.04
N ARG A 228 9.59 13.56 -8.86
CA ARG A 228 8.37 13.46 -8.04
C ARG A 228 8.64 13.18 -6.56
N LEU A 229 9.89 12.94 -6.20
CA LEU A 229 10.30 12.64 -4.83
C LEU A 229 10.67 13.90 -4.06
N ASN A 230 10.34 13.94 -2.77
CA ASN A 230 10.93 14.93 -1.87
C ASN A 230 12.35 14.48 -1.43
N THR A 231 13.10 15.36 -0.78
CA THR A 231 14.49 15.08 -0.36
C THR A 231 14.62 13.88 0.56
N ARG A 232 13.62 13.63 1.43
CA ARG A 232 13.59 12.48 2.33
C ARG A 232 13.32 11.18 1.55
N GLU A 233 12.35 11.20 0.65
CA GLU A 233 12.01 10.03 -0.18
C GLU A 233 13.15 9.63 -1.11
N ARG A 234 13.89 10.58 -1.68
CA ARG A 234 15.12 10.29 -2.45
C ARG A 234 16.11 9.50 -1.61
N ARG A 235 16.47 10.00 -0.42
CA ARG A 235 17.38 9.30 0.49
C ARG A 235 16.92 7.90 0.85
N VAL A 236 15.62 7.71 1.09
CA VAL A 236 15.06 6.39 1.41
C VAL A 236 15.03 5.47 0.18
N ARG A 237 14.77 6.01 -1.02
CA ARG A 237 14.85 5.25 -2.27
C ARG A 237 16.28 4.81 -2.58
N ASP A 238 17.26 5.67 -2.38
CA ASP A 238 18.67 5.38 -2.66
C ASP A 238 19.21 4.21 -1.79
N LEU A 239 18.60 3.99 -0.62
CA LEU A 239 18.94 2.90 0.30
C LEU A 239 18.06 1.65 0.14
N VAL A 240 17.09 1.64 -0.78
CA VAL A 240 16.06 0.58 -0.79
C VAL A 240 16.62 -0.81 -1.06
N GLY A 241 17.63 -0.93 -1.95
CA GLY A 241 18.29 -2.19 -2.24
C GLY A 241 19.04 -2.75 -1.02
N SER A 242 19.84 -1.91 -0.35
CA SER A 242 20.59 -2.31 0.85
C SER A 242 19.68 -2.59 2.04
N ASP A 243 18.56 -1.89 2.14
CA ASP A 243 17.52 -2.16 3.12
C ASP A 243 16.84 -3.52 2.90
N ILE A 244 16.52 -3.86 1.64
CA ILE A 244 15.97 -5.17 1.27
C ILE A 244 16.99 -6.27 1.56
N ARG A 245 18.27 -6.06 1.26
CA ARG A 245 19.33 -7.00 1.60
C ARG A 245 19.38 -7.29 3.10
N GLN A 246 19.40 -6.24 3.94
CA GLN A 246 19.40 -6.41 5.40
C GLN A 246 18.14 -7.13 5.90
N ALA A 247 16.97 -6.83 5.32
CA ALA A 247 15.74 -7.53 5.63
C ALA A 247 15.85 -9.02 5.30
N ILE A 248 16.38 -9.36 4.12
CA ILE A 248 16.58 -10.75 3.69
C ILE A 248 17.57 -11.46 4.59
N GLU A 249 18.73 -10.86 4.89
CA GLU A 249 19.73 -11.43 5.81
C GLU A 249 19.10 -11.78 7.17
N LEU A 250 18.27 -10.89 7.72
CA LEU A 250 17.49 -11.18 8.93
C LEU A 250 16.56 -12.38 8.75
N LEU A 251 15.81 -12.47 7.65
CA LEU A 251 14.87 -13.58 7.42
C LEU A 251 15.59 -14.92 7.23
N LEU A 252 16.77 -14.93 6.63
CA LEU A 252 17.57 -16.15 6.41
C LEU A 252 18.02 -16.82 7.71
N ASP A 253 18.18 -16.04 8.79
CA ASP A 253 18.62 -16.53 10.11
C ASP A 253 17.47 -17.02 11.00
N LEU A 254 16.22 -16.84 10.57
CA LEU A 254 15.05 -17.22 11.37
C LEU A 254 14.69 -18.69 11.23
N PRO A 255 14.15 -19.32 12.29
CA PRO A 255 13.63 -20.67 12.20
C PRO A 255 12.43 -20.72 11.26
N LEU A 256 12.39 -21.74 10.40
CA LEU A 256 11.26 -21.98 9.50
C LEU A 256 10.27 -22.96 10.12
N PRO A 257 8.95 -22.73 9.96
CA PRO A 257 7.94 -23.68 10.39
C PRO A 257 8.00 -24.96 9.55
N ALA A 258 7.92 -26.13 10.20
CA ALA A 258 7.93 -27.42 9.51
C ALA A 258 6.67 -27.68 8.66
N ALA A 259 5.57 -26.97 8.92
CA ALA A 259 4.32 -27.11 8.16
C ALA A 259 3.57 -25.78 8.14
N ALA A 260 2.68 -25.62 7.15
CA ALA A 260 1.78 -24.49 7.07
C ALA A 260 0.90 -24.39 8.34
N SER A 261 0.57 -23.18 8.79
CA SER A 261 -0.33 -23.02 9.93
C SER A 261 -1.71 -23.59 9.66
N ARG A 262 -2.39 -24.06 10.70
CA ARG A 262 -3.78 -24.53 10.57
C ARG A 262 -4.68 -23.32 10.28
N PRO A 263 -5.69 -23.45 9.40
CA PRO A 263 -6.70 -22.41 9.24
C PRO A 263 -7.32 -22.08 10.60
N HIS A 264 -7.52 -20.80 10.87
CA HIS A 264 -8.25 -20.39 12.07
C HIS A 264 -9.76 -20.53 11.77
N ASP A 265 -10.48 -21.37 12.52
CA ASP A 265 -11.90 -21.72 12.33
C ASP A 265 -12.92 -20.58 12.62
N ARG A 266 -12.58 -19.31 12.37
CA ARG A 266 -13.66 -18.32 12.23
C ARG A 266 -14.28 -18.50 10.87
N GLN A 267 -15.54 -18.93 10.85
CA GLN A 267 -16.44 -18.71 9.73
C GLN A 267 -16.58 -17.20 9.52
N ASP A 268 -15.58 -16.59 8.90
CA ASP A 268 -15.78 -15.31 8.25
C ASP A 268 -16.64 -15.65 7.04
N ALA A 269 -17.96 -15.48 7.20
CA ALA A 269 -18.90 -15.61 6.12
C ALA A 269 -18.35 -14.78 4.96
N ALA A 270 -17.96 -15.46 3.87
CA ALA A 270 -17.56 -14.83 2.64
C ALA A 270 -18.71 -13.91 2.22
N ARG A 271 -18.64 -12.64 2.60
CA ARG A 271 -19.56 -11.63 2.09
C ARG A 271 -19.18 -11.49 0.64
N ALA A 272 -20.05 -12.02 -0.23
CA ALA A 272 -19.92 -11.84 -1.66
C ALA A 272 -19.65 -10.36 -1.94
N SER A 273 -18.56 -10.10 -2.66
CA SER A 273 -18.17 -8.77 -3.11
C SER A 273 -19.18 -8.28 -4.14
N ALA A 274 -20.28 -7.70 -3.68
CA ALA A 274 -21.09 -6.82 -4.49
C ALA A 274 -20.49 -5.42 -4.34
N GLU A 275 -19.91 -4.90 -5.41
CA GLU A 275 -19.48 -3.51 -5.47
C GLU A 275 -20.71 -2.60 -5.37
N THR A 276 -20.56 -1.50 -4.64
CA THR A 276 -21.42 -0.33 -4.86
C THR A 276 -21.06 0.23 -6.24
N PRO A 277 -21.99 0.30 -7.20
CA PRO A 277 -21.73 0.91 -8.49
C PRO A 277 -21.22 2.34 -8.31
N ASP A 278 -20.42 2.84 -9.26
CA ASP A 278 -20.15 4.28 -9.42
C ASP A 278 -21.39 4.98 -10.02
N ASP A 279 -22.55 4.75 -9.40
CA ASP A 279 -23.83 5.39 -9.71
C ASP A 279 -24.00 6.69 -8.92
N GLY A 280 -23.04 7.01 -8.05
CA GLY A 280 -23.10 8.18 -7.19
C GLY A 280 -24.01 8.05 -5.99
N LEU A 281 -24.51 6.84 -5.69
CA LEU A 281 -25.38 6.60 -4.56
C LEU A 281 -24.53 6.41 -3.31
N MET A 282 -24.69 7.32 -2.35
CA MET A 282 -24.12 7.12 -1.03
C MET A 282 -24.88 6.00 -0.33
N ALA A 283 -24.15 5.10 0.35
CA ALA A 283 -24.76 4.04 1.13
C ALA A 283 -25.54 4.65 2.29
N VAL A 284 -26.80 4.26 2.46
CA VAL A 284 -27.60 4.64 3.62
C VAL A 284 -26.98 4.03 4.87
N LEU A 285 -26.69 4.86 5.84
CA LEU A 285 -26.16 4.50 7.15
C LEU A 285 -27.16 4.95 8.22
N GLU A 286 -27.24 4.19 9.30
CA GLU A 286 -28.06 4.53 10.47
C GLU A 286 -27.16 4.45 11.71
N GLN A 287 -26.18 5.36 11.79
CA GLN A 287 -25.23 5.39 12.90
C GLN A 287 -25.43 6.65 13.75
N PRO A 288 -25.30 6.53 15.08
CA PRO A 288 -25.39 7.70 15.96
C PRO A 288 -24.23 8.66 15.69
N ARG A 289 -24.36 9.88 16.21
CA ARG A 289 -23.28 10.88 16.17
C ARG A 289 -21.96 10.30 16.67
N LEU A 290 -20.93 10.42 15.83
CA LEU A 290 -19.55 10.14 16.18
C LEU A 290 -18.86 11.45 16.61
N PRO A 291 -17.96 11.42 17.61
CA PRO A 291 -17.24 12.61 17.99
C PRO A 291 -16.20 12.96 16.92
N LEU A 292 -16.00 14.26 16.73
CA LEU A 292 -14.97 14.81 15.86
C LEU A 292 -14.59 16.19 16.43
N SER A 293 -13.35 16.28 16.89
CA SER A 293 -12.78 17.51 17.45
C SER A 293 -11.31 17.57 17.09
N LEU A 294 -10.98 18.39 16.09
CA LEU A 294 -9.65 18.43 15.48
C LEU A 294 -9.19 19.89 15.31
N PRO A 295 -7.88 20.17 15.38
CA PRO A 295 -7.34 21.50 15.13
C PRO A 295 -7.50 21.87 13.64
N ASP A 296 -7.73 23.15 13.36
CA ASP A 296 -7.57 23.74 12.03
C ASP A 296 -6.10 24.11 11.74
N GLY A 297 -5.84 24.81 10.63
CA GLY A 297 -4.49 25.20 10.23
C GLY A 297 -3.82 26.24 11.14
N ASN A 298 -4.59 26.91 12.00
CA ASN A 298 -4.11 27.87 12.99
C ASN A 298 -4.01 27.25 14.39
N GLY A 299 -4.31 25.95 14.54
CA GLY A 299 -4.35 25.25 15.81
C GLY A 299 -5.63 25.49 16.63
N GLN A 300 -6.64 26.15 16.07
CA GLN A 300 -7.93 26.32 16.72
C GLN A 300 -8.71 25.00 16.68
N LEU A 301 -9.21 24.55 17.83
CA LEU A 301 -10.01 23.34 17.91
C LEU A 301 -11.40 23.54 17.29
N ILE A 302 -11.70 22.78 16.26
CA ILE A 302 -12.99 22.71 15.59
C ILE A 302 -13.71 21.44 16.04
N ASP A 303 -14.78 21.63 16.82
CA ASP A 303 -15.65 20.55 17.28
C ASP A 303 -16.90 20.46 16.39
N LEU A 304 -17.34 19.24 16.08
CA LEU A 304 -18.53 19.00 15.29
C LEU A 304 -19.78 19.68 15.87
N GLY A 305 -19.87 19.81 17.19
CA GLY A 305 -20.96 20.51 17.88
C GLY A 305 -21.06 22.01 17.59
N GLN A 306 -20.02 22.63 17.01
CA GLN A 306 -20.08 24.02 16.52
C GLN A 306 -21.01 24.17 15.30
N PHE A 307 -21.35 23.07 14.63
CA PHE A 307 -22.19 23.01 13.43
C PHE A 307 -23.61 22.51 13.74
N ARG A 308 -24.10 22.74 14.96
CA ARG A 308 -25.45 22.34 15.36
C ARG A 308 -26.49 22.90 14.38
N ASP A 309 -27.52 22.10 14.09
CA ASP A 309 -28.64 22.44 13.20
C ASP A 309 -28.26 22.55 11.71
N LYS A 310 -27.00 22.24 11.36
CA LYS A 310 -26.50 22.14 9.98
C LYS A 310 -26.29 20.69 9.55
N VAL A 311 -26.53 20.43 8.28
CA VAL A 311 -26.09 19.22 7.58
C VAL A 311 -24.59 19.32 7.35
N VAL A 312 -23.83 18.29 7.72
CA VAL A 312 -22.36 18.32 7.64
C VAL A 312 -21.85 17.17 6.80
N LEU A 313 -21.01 17.49 5.82
CA LEU A 313 -20.25 16.51 5.05
C LEU A 313 -18.83 16.42 5.60
N VAL A 314 -18.49 15.26 6.18
CA VAL A 314 -17.15 14.97 6.72
C VAL A 314 -16.38 14.15 5.70
N ASN A 315 -15.36 14.74 5.06
CA ASN A 315 -14.53 14.08 4.04
C ASN A 315 -13.11 13.81 4.58
N PHE A 316 -12.72 12.54 4.71
CA PHE A 316 -11.36 12.14 5.07
C PHE A 316 -10.48 12.03 3.83
N TRP A 317 -9.41 12.82 3.77
CA TRP A 317 -8.59 12.95 2.57
C TRP A 317 -7.10 13.18 2.89
N ALA A 318 -6.26 13.11 1.86
CA ALA A 318 -4.84 13.46 1.94
C ALA A 318 -4.31 13.99 0.60
N SER A 319 -3.30 14.86 0.64
CA SER A 319 -2.66 15.44 -0.56
C SER A 319 -1.93 14.39 -1.39
N TRP A 320 -1.41 13.36 -0.74
CA TRP A 320 -0.71 12.24 -1.37
C TRP A 320 -1.67 11.19 -1.98
N CYS A 321 -2.98 11.32 -1.75
CA CYS A 321 -4.02 10.43 -2.26
C CYS A 321 -4.55 10.92 -3.62
N GLY A 322 -4.15 10.23 -4.70
CA GLY A 322 -4.56 10.60 -6.06
C GLY A 322 -6.08 10.77 -6.27
N PRO A 323 -6.94 9.83 -5.86
CA PRO A 323 -8.39 10.00 -5.97
C PRO A 323 -8.93 11.19 -5.16
N CYS A 324 -8.39 11.44 -3.96
CA CYS A 324 -8.75 12.60 -3.14
C CYS A 324 -8.48 13.91 -3.89
N VAL A 325 -7.32 14.04 -4.53
CA VAL A 325 -6.98 15.23 -5.32
C VAL A 325 -7.92 15.43 -6.51
N LYS A 326 -8.44 14.34 -7.10
CA LYS A 326 -9.35 14.41 -8.26
C LYS A 326 -10.73 14.95 -7.91
N GLU A 327 -11.24 14.71 -6.70
CA GLU A 327 -12.60 15.13 -6.31
C GLU A 327 -12.69 16.58 -5.81
N ILE A 328 -11.57 17.19 -5.38
CA ILE A 328 -11.53 18.55 -4.78
C ILE A 328 -12.30 19.56 -5.62
N GLY A 329 -12.08 19.59 -6.94
CA GLY A 329 -12.75 20.56 -7.81
C GLY A 329 -14.27 20.42 -7.83
N SER A 330 -14.81 19.19 -7.80
CA SER A 330 -16.26 18.98 -7.69
C SER A 330 -16.79 19.26 -6.29
N LEU A 331 -15.99 18.98 -5.25
CA LEU A 331 -16.36 19.27 -3.87
C LEU A 331 -16.51 20.78 -3.65
N MET A 332 -15.63 21.59 -4.25
CA MET A 332 -15.74 23.05 -4.20
C MET A 332 -17.04 23.55 -4.85
N ARG A 333 -17.43 22.98 -5.99
CA ARG A 333 -18.69 23.32 -6.66
C ARG A 333 -19.92 22.89 -5.86
N LEU A 334 -19.84 21.79 -5.11
CA LEU A 334 -20.90 21.39 -4.18
C LEU A 334 -21.06 22.43 -3.06
N VAL A 335 -19.96 22.94 -2.51
CA VAL A 335 -19.99 24.01 -1.50
C VAL A 335 -20.62 25.27 -2.06
N GLU A 336 -20.22 25.69 -3.27
CA GLU A 336 -20.81 26.86 -3.97
C GLU A 336 -22.31 26.68 -4.19
N HIS A 337 -22.77 25.48 -4.54
CA HIS A 337 -24.19 25.20 -4.77
C HIS A 337 -25.05 25.39 -3.51
N PHE A 338 -24.47 25.16 -2.33
CA PHE A 338 -25.17 25.19 -1.04
C PHE A 338 -24.75 26.35 -0.13
N GLU A 339 -24.06 27.38 -0.65
CA GLU A 339 -23.49 28.50 0.12
C GLU A 339 -24.53 29.25 0.97
N ASP A 340 -25.77 29.37 0.48
CA ASP A 340 -26.88 30.06 1.16
C ASP A 340 -27.77 29.11 2.00
N THR A 341 -27.26 27.94 2.38
CA THR A 341 -28.02 26.92 3.14
C THR A 341 -27.34 26.50 4.44
N ASP A 342 -28.04 25.72 5.27
CA ASP A 342 -27.49 25.13 6.50
C ASP A 342 -26.61 23.89 6.19
N PHE A 343 -25.70 23.99 5.22
CA PHE A 343 -24.81 22.92 4.79
C PHE A 343 -23.34 23.33 4.96
N GLU A 344 -22.50 22.41 5.46
CA GLU A 344 -21.08 22.66 5.69
C GLU A 344 -20.22 21.45 5.30
N VAL A 345 -19.00 21.73 4.83
CA VAL A 345 -17.99 20.70 4.54
C VAL A 345 -16.85 20.79 5.55
N LEU A 346 -16.59 19.68 6.24
CA LEU A 346 -15.42 19.45 7.08
C LEU A 346 -14.48 18.46 6.39
N ALA A 347 -13.42 18.97 5.76
CA ALA A 347 -12.38 18.18 5.14
C ALA A 347 -11.31 17.78 6.18
N VAL A 348 -11.37 16.54 6.65
CA VAL A 348 -10.40 15.96 7.60
C VAL A 348 -9.16 15.49 6.84
N ASN A 349 -8.06 16.25 6.92
CA ASN A 349 -6.78 15.81 6.39
C ASN A 349 -6.11 14.81 7.34
N ILE A 350 -5.62 13.69 6.81
CA ILE A 350 -5.01 12.63 7.60
C ILE A 350 -3.47 12.64 7.52
N SER A 351 -2.82 12.64 8.70
CA SER A 351 -1.37 12.42 8.84
C SER A 351 -0.47 13.39 8.06
N GLU A 352 -0.94 14.60 7.75
CA GLU A 352 -0.11 15.68 7.19
C GLU A 352 -0.20 16.95 8.04
N SER A 353 0.87 17.74 8.06
CA SER A 353 0.88 19.01 8.78
C SER A 353 0.13 20.10 7.99
N PRO A 354 -0.38 21.15 8.66
CA PRO A 354 -0.98 22.30 7.99
C PRO A 354 -0.09 22.93 6.90
N GLU A 355 1.21 23.00 7.14
CA GLU A 355 2.18 23.56 6.17
C GLU A 355 2.30 22.69 4.92
N ALA A 356 2.26 21.35 5.08
CA ALA A 356 2.31 20.44 3.95
C ALA A 356 1.05 20.54 3.07
N VAL A 357 -0.12 20.70 3.70
CA VAL A 357 -1.40 20.88 2.99
C VAL A 357 -1.47 22.26 2.32
N ALA A 358 -1.02 23.32 2.99
CA ALA A 358 -0.93 24.66 2.39
C ALA A 358 -0.01 24.65 1.16
N ALA A 359 1.19 24.07 1.27
CA ALA A 359 2.12 23.94 0.15
C ALA A 359 1.54 23.11 -1.02
N PHE A 360 0.70 22.11 -0.73
CA PHE A 360 -0.02 21.37 -1.77
C PHE A 360 -1.02 22.26 -2.51
N PHE A 361 -1.84 23.02 -1.80
CA PHE A 361 -2.81 23.92 -2.41
C PHE A 361 -2.14 25.02 -3.25
N ASP A 362 -1.05 25.60 -2.74
CA ASP A 362 -0.22 26.57 -3.47
C ASP A 362 0.36 25.96 -4.75
N TRP A 363 0.91 24.74 -4.66
CA TRP A 363 1.46 24.03 -5.82
C TRP A 363 0.39 23.70 -6.88
N ARG A 364 -0.86 23.47 -6.45
CA ARG A 364 -2.00 23.19 -7.33
C ARG A 364 -2.67 24.44 -7.87
N ASP A 365 -2.33 25.62 -7.34
CA ASP A 365 -3.03 26.89 -7.60
C ASP A 365 -4.53 26.77 -7.29
N ILE A 366 -4.86 26.21 -6.11
CA ILE A 366 -6.24 25.99 -5.64
C ILE A 366 -6.44 26.71 -4.31
N THR A 367 -7.48 27.54 -4.21
CA THR A 367 -7.97 28.06 -2.94
C THR A 367 -9.23 27.29 -2.53
N PRO A 368 -9.17 26.39 -1.54
CA PRO A 368 -10.35 25.63 -1.11
C PRO A 368 -11.37 26.55 -0.42
N ASN A 369 -12.65 26.35 -0.72
CA ASN A 369 -13.79 27.06 -0.10
C ASN A 369 -14.46 26.25 1.03
N PHE A 370 -13.83 25.17 1.48
CA PHE A 370 -14.30 24.32 2.57
C PHE A 370 -13.33 24.35 3.76
N LYS A 371 -13.83 24.04 4.96
CA LYS A 371 -13.02 24.02 6.18
C LYS A 371 -12.16 22.76 6.22
N THR A 372 -10.85 22.93 6.46
CA THR A 372 -9.92 21.82 6.66
C THR A 372 -9.52 21.69 8.13
N VAL A 373 -9.57 20.46 8.66
CA VAL A 373 -9.12 20.10 10.02
C VAL A 373 -8.13 18.94 9.94
N TYR A 374 -7.25 18.80 10.94
CA TYR A 374 -6.05 17.94 10.84
C TYR A 374 -6.06 16.79 11.85
N ASP A 375 -6.18 15.56 11.35
CA ASP A 375 -6.07 14.31 12.11
C ASP A 375 -4.63 13.78 12.02
N LEU A 376 -3.73 14.39 12.81
CA LEU A 376 -2.28 14.15 12.73
C LEU A 376 -1.88 12.71 13.13
N ASP A 377 -2.59 12.12 14.10
CA ASP A 377 -2.29 10.78 14.64
C ASP A 377 -3.23 9.68 14.12
N GLY A 378 -4.18 10.04 13.26
CA GLY A 378 -5.16 9.13 12.67
C GLY A 378 -6.24 8.67 13.65
N THR A 379 -6.36 9.28 14.83
CA THR A 379 -7.32 8.86 15.85
C THR A 379 -8.75 9.08 15.38
N ALA A 380 -9.05 10.21 14.74
CA ALA A 380 -10.38 10.45 14.19
C ALA A 380 -10.68 9.47 13.05
N ALA A 381 -9.74 9.25 12.12
CA ALA A 381 -9.88 8.29 11.03
C ALA A 381 -10.21 6.88 11.56
N ARG A 382 -9.51 6.40 12.59
CA ARG A 382 -9.81 5.10 13.23
C ARG A 382 -11.19 5.07 13.88
N GLN A 383 -11.57 6.13 14.61
CA GLN A 383 -12.88 6.22 15.26
C GLN A 383 -14.04 6.21 14.26
N TRP A 384 -13.84 6.86 13.13
CA TRP A 384 -14.75 6.88 11.99
C TRP A 384 -14.56 5.67 11.06
N LYS A 385 -13.79 4.65 11.48
CA LYS A 385 -13.54 3.40 10.75
C LYS A 385 -13.09 3.63 9.29
N VAL A 386 -12.34 4.69 9.07
CA VAL A 386 -11.74 5.04 7.78
C VAL A 386 -10.55 4.13 7.54
N TYR A 387 -10.66 3.28 6.52
CA TYR A 387 -9.58 2.36 6.14
C TYR A 387 -8.99 2.59 4.75
N ALA A 388 -9.60 3.50 4.00
CA ALA A 388 -9.11 4.01 2.74
C ALA A 388 -9.55 5.47 2.59
N VAL A 389 -8.75 6.27 1.88
CA VAL A 389 -9.12 7.63 1.50
C VAL A 389 -9.29 7.74 -0.02
N PRO A 390 -10.23 8.57 -0.50
CA PRO A 390 -11.18 9.35 0.31
C PRO A 390 -12.29 8.47 0.88
N SER A 391 -12.80 8.88 2.05
CA SER A 391 -14.02 8.32 2.67
C SER A 391 -14.83 9.47 3.24
N THR A 392 -16.12 9.49 2.91
CA THR A 392 -16.99 10.61 3.24
C THR A 392 -18.23 10.14 3.98
N TYR A 393 -18.67 10.95 4.94
CA TYR A 393 -19.88 10.75 5.71
C TYR A 393 -20.76 11.99 5.63
N LEU A 394 -22.05 11.80 5.36
CA LEU A 394 -23.05 12.87 5.37
C LEU A 394 -23.89 12.74 6.64
N LEU A 395 -23.91 13.83 7.41
CA LEU A 395 -24.56 13.90 8.71
C LEU A 395 -25.80 14.78 8.63
N ASP A 396 -26.87 14.40 9.34
CA ASP A 396 -28.05 15.25 9.52
C ASP A 396 -27.79 16.40 10.52
N ARG A 397 -28.84 17.19 10.80
CA ARG A 397 -28.80 18.36 11.70
C ARG A 397 -28.51 17.98 13.16
N GLU A 398 -28.82 16.74 13.55
CA GLU A 398 -28.47 16.13 14.84
C GLU A 398 -27.07 15.48 14.86
N HIS A 399 -26.38 15.51 13.72
CA HIS A 399 -25.08 14.90 13.43
C HIS A 399 -25.07 13.37 13.51
N ALA A 400 -26.21 12.71 13.33
CA ALA A 400 -26.25 11.28 13.04
C ALA A 400 -25.76 11.02 11.61
N VAL A 401 -25.05 9.91 11.42
CA VAL A 401 -24.51 9.53 10.11
C VAL A 401 -25.64 8.88 9.30
N ARG A 402 -26.07 9.55 8.23
CA ARG A 402 -27.16 9.09 7.35
C ARG A 402 -26.67 8.48 6.05
N PHE A 403 -25.53 8.94 5.56
CA PHE A 403 -24.94 8.37 4.36
C PHE A 403 -23.43 8.27 4.44
N GLY A 404 -22.86 7.36 3.67
CA GLY A 404 -21.42 7.26 3.50
C GLY A 404 -21.02 6.85 2.08
N TYR A 405 -19.87 7.31 1.64
CA TYR A 405 -19.26 6.89 0.38
C TYR A 405 -17.75 6.70 0.50
N ARG A 406 -17.22 5.65 -0.15
CA ARG A 406 -15.80 5.32 -0.17
C ARG A 406 -15.26 5.41 -1.59
N GLY A 407 -14.23 6.22 -1.79
CA GLY A 407 -13.70 6.53 -3.11
C GLY A 407 -14.09 7.92 -3.57
N ALA A 408 -13.48 8.36 -4.67
CA ALA A 408 -13.73 9.70 -5.18
C ALA A 408 -15.12 9.79 -5.82
N LEU A 409 -15.83 10.88 -5.57
CA LEU A 409 -17.09 11.22 -6.23
C LEU A 409 -16.94 12.48 -7.08
N ARG A 410 -17.82 12.58 -8.08
CA ARG A 410 -18.16 13.87 -8.67
C ARG A 410 -19.28 14.48 -7.83
N TRP A 411 -18.92 15.35 -6.89
CA TRP A 411 -19.83 15.89 -5.86
C TRP A 411 -20.96 16.77 -6.41
N ASP A 412 -20.78 17.38 -7.58
CA ASP A 412 -21.76 18.27 -8.23
C ASP A 412 -22.78 17.54 -9.12
N GLN A 413 -22.91 16.22 -8.98
CA GLN A 413 -23.87 15.44 -9.75
C GLN A 413 -25.27 15.40 -9.10
N PRO A 414 -26.35 15.25 -9.90
CA PRO A 414 -27.72 15.34 -9.40
C PRO A 414 -28.03 14.42 -8.21
N SER A 415 -27.59 13.16 -8.25
CA SER A 415 -27.86 12.20 -7.16
C SER A 415 -27.26 12.62 -5.81
N VAL A 416 -26.09 13.27 -5.83
CA VAL A 416 -25.44 13.78 -4.61
C VAL A 416 -26.17 15.03 -4.10
N ILE A 417 -26.54 15.95 -4.99
CA ILE A 417 -27.30 17.16 -4.64
C ILE A 417 -28.64 16.78 -4.00
N GLU A 418 -29.39 15.88 -4.64
CA GLU A 418 -30.68 15.38 -4.12
C GLU A 418 -30.53 14.71 -2.74
N THR A 419 -29.44 13.98 -2.53
CA THR A 419 -29.14 13.36 -1.22
C THR A 419 -28.91 14.42 -0.14
N VAL A 420 -28.13 15.47 -0.43
CA VAL A 420 -27.90 16.58 0.52
C VAL A 420 -29.19 17.35 0.79
N GLU A 421 -29.95 17.68 -0.24
CA GLU A 421 -31.24 18.35 -0.10
C GLU A 421 -32.23 17.58 0.79
N SER A 422 -32.20 16.25 0.73
CA SER A 422 -33.09 15.40 1.54
C SER A 422 -32.90 15.60 3.05
N LEU A 423 -31.72 16.04 3.49
CA LEU A 423 -31.40 16.32 4.89
C LEU A 423 -31.57 17.80 5.28
N LEU A 424 -31.67 18.69 4.29
CA LEU A 424 -31.89 20.12 4.51
C LEU A 424 -33.37 20.48 4.73
N ARG A 425 -34.28 19.62 4.23
CA ARG A 425 -35.73 19.82 4.24
C ARG A 425 -36.40 19.67 5.61
#